data_AF-A0A352UBJ1-F1
#
_entry.id   AF-A0A352UBJ1-F1
#
_cell.length_a   1.000
_cell.length_b   1.000
_cell.length_c   1.000
_cell.angle_alpha   90.00
_cell.angle_beta   90.00
_cell.angle_gamma   90.00
#
_symmetry.space_group_name_H-M   'P 1'
#
loop_
_entity.id
_entity.type
_entity.pdbx_description
1 polymer ?
#
loop_
_entity_poly.entity_id
_entity_poly.type
_entity_poly.pdbx_seq_one_letter_code
_entity_poly.pdbx_strand_id
1 'polypeptide(L)' 'MERCYHNPRNTDDVELRDRRKSLPVECPNCGAANPDTALYCRNCGQLMEPPELFEQPDA' A
#
# COMPACT_ATOMS: atom_id res chain seq x y z
N MET A 1 23.02 13.95 -41.48
CA MET A 1 21.64 14.33 -41.10
C MET A 1 20.81 13.08 -41.35
N GLU A 2 20.27 12.36 -40.39
CA GLU A 2 19.88 12.70 -39.01
C GLU A 2 20.21 11.49 -38.11
N ARG A 3 20.82 11.73 -36.96
CA ARG A 3 21.06 10.68 -35.96
C ARG A 3 19.69 10.30 -35.41
N CYS A 4 19.18 9.11 -35.74
CA CYS A 4 17.96 8.57 -35.15
C CYS A 4 18.20 8.30 -33.66
N TYR A 5 17.95 9.29 -32.81
CA TYR A 5 17.93 9.15 -31.36
C TYR A 5 16.71 8.32 -30.98
N HIS A 6 16.83 7.00 -31.11
CA HIS A 6 15.93 6.11 -30.38
C HIS A 6 16.25 6.31 -28.90
N ASN A 7 15.38 7.04 -28.20
CA ASN A 7 15.31 7.04 -26.76
C ASN A 7 14.29 5.96 -26.38
N PRO A 8 14.71 4.68 -26.22
CA PRO A 8 13.82 3.68 -25.67
C PRO A 8 13.54 4.11 -24.23
N ARG A 9 12.36 4.70 -24.02
CA ARG A 9 11.82 4.88 -22.67
C ARG A 9 11.91 3.52 -22.00
N ASN A 10 12.81 3.43 -21.03
CA ASN A 10 13.11 2.25 -20.26
C ASN A 10 11.78 1.59 -19.80
N THR A 11 11.50 0.38 -20.29
CA THR A 11 10.22 -0.32 -20.07
C THR A 11 10.17 -1.07 -18.74
N ASP A 12 11.16 -0.89 -17.87
CA ASP A 12 11.20 -1.55 -16.57
C ASP A 12 10.56 -0.69 -15.45
N ASP A 13 9.47 0.03 -15.76
CA ASP A 13 8.62 0.71 -14.76
C ASP A 13 7.63 -0.27 -14.08
N VAL A 14 7.63 -1.55 -14.48
CA VAL A 14 6.74 -2.58 -13.93
C VAL A 14 7.15 -3.02 -12.51
N GLU A 15 8.35 -2.67 -12.02
CA GLU A 15 8.81 -3.05 -10.67
C GLU A 15 8.93 -1.90 -9.65
N LEU A 16 8.68 -0.63 -10.00
CA LEU A 16 8.89 0.53 -9.09
C LEU A 16 7.61 1.29 -8.67
N ARG A 17 6.41 0.77 -8.97
CA ARG A 17 5.14 1.48 -8.67
C ARG A 17 4.34 0.98 -7.48
N ASP A 18 4.82 0.00 -6.72
CA ASP A 18 4.14 -0.49 -5.50
C ASP A 18 4.77 0.08 -4.23
N ARG A 19 4.78 1.41 -4.08
CA ARG A 19 5.30 2.10 -2.88
C ARG A 19 4.33 2.14 -1.68
N ARG A 20 3.16 1.48 -1.75
CA ARG A 20 2.18 1.36 -0.65
C ARG A 20 1.30 0.11 -0.84
N LYS A 21 1.89 -1.08 -0.93
CA LYS A 21 1.09 -2.29 -0.68
C LYS A 21 0.90 -2.39 0.82
N SER A 22 -0.18 -1.77 1.31
CA SER A 22 -0.70 -2.05 2.64
C SER A 22 -0.92 -3.55 2.75
N LEU A 23 -0.16 -4.19 3.64
CA LEU A 23 -0.32 -5.63 3.85
C LEU A 23 -1.66 -5.86 4.56
N PRO A 24 -2.47 -6.82 4.09
CA PRO A 24 -3.70 -7.15 4.77
C PRO A 24 -3.39 -7.70 6.17
N VAL A 25 -4.15 -7.24 7.16
CA VAL A 25 -4.11 -7.71 8.54
C VAL A 25 -5.28 -8.66 8.80
N GLU A 26 -5.01 -9.75 9.51
CA GLU A 26 -6.05 -10.71 9.88
C GLU A 26 -6.82 -10.19 11.11
N CYS A 27 -8.14 -10.34 11.09
CA CYS A 27 -8.96 -9.98 12.22
C CYS A 27 -8.71 -10.95 13.38
N PRO A 28 -8.33 -10.47 14.58
CA PRO A 28 -8.07 -11.34 15.73
C PRO A 28 -9.34 -12.04 16.25
N ASN A 29 -10.53 -11.55 15.88
CA ASN A 29 -11.80 -12.11 16.30
C ASN A 29 -12.32 -13.21 15.36
N CYS A 30 -12.19 -13.04 14.03
CA CYS A 30 -12.80 -13.96 13.05
C CYS A 30 -11.84 -14.48 11.96
N GLY A 31 -10.58 -14.06 11.94
CA GLY A 31 -9.58 -14.47 10.96
C GLY A 31 -9.72 -13.86 9.56
N ALA A 32 -10.70 -12.98 9.33
CA ALA A 32 -10.88 -12.35 8.02
C ALA A 32 -9.72 -11.38 7.70
N ALA A 33 -9.26 -11.39 6.44
CA ALA A 33 -8.29 -10.42 5.95
C ALA A 33 -8.92 -9.04 5.75
N ASN A 34 -8.35 -8.03 6.40
CA ASN A 34 -8.77 -6.63 6.34
C ASN A 34 -7.58 -5.76 5.91
N PRO A 35 -7.79 -4.58 5.32
CA PRO A 35 -6.68 -3.65 5.07
C PRO A 35 -6.09 -3.19 6.40
N ASP A 36 -4.79 -2.91 6.43
CA ASP A 36 -4.07 -2.35 7.59
C ASP A 36 -4.69 -1.04 8.13
N THR A 37 -5.37 -0.28 7.28
CA THR A 37 -6.08 0.97 7.61
C THR A 37 -7.54 0.75 8.04
N ALA A 38 -8.04 -0.49 8.10
CA ALA A 38 -9.40 -0.76 8.57
C ALA A 38 -9.52 -0.44 10.06
N LEU A 39 -10.47 0.43 10.42
CA LEU A 39 -10.88 0.65 11.80
C LEU A 39 -11.83 -0.43 12.33
N TYR A 40 -12.54 -1.12 11.43
CA TYR A 40 -13.49 -2.18 11.77
C TYR A 40 -13.35 -3.36 10.82
N CYS A 41 -13.50 -4.57 11.34
CA CYS A 41 -13.53 -5.78 10.53
C CYS A 41 -14.75 -5.77 9.60
N ARG A 42 -14.52 -5.95 8.30
CA ARG A 42 -15.60 -5.97 7.29
C ARG A 42 -16.48 -7.22 7.36
N ASN A 43 -16.05 -8.25 8.09
CA ASN A 43 -16.76 -9.52 8.21
C ASN A 43 -17.56 -9.61 9.52
N CYS A 44 -16.96 -9.32 10.67
CA CYS A 44 -17.61 -9.47 11.98
C CYS A 44 -17.91 -8.15 12.71
N GLY A 45 -17.43 -7.00 12.21
CA GLY A 45 -17.64 -5.69 12.83
C GLY A 45 -16.75 -5.38 14.04
N GLN A 46 -15.81 -6.26 14.40
CA GLN A 46 -14.84 -6.03 15.49
C GLN A 46 -14.02 -4.75 15.22
N LEU A 47 -13.85 -3.92 16.25
CA LEU A 47 -12.94 -2.77 16.20
C LEU A 47 -11.49 -3.26 16.05
N MET A 48 -10.80 -2.72 15.06
CA MET A 48 -9.40 -2.97 14.75
C MET A 48 -8.59 -1.75 15.22
N GLU A 49 -7.41 -1.97 15.77
CA GLU A 49 -6.53 -0.88 16.21
C GLU A 49 -5.90 -0.23 14.96
N PRO A 50 -6.11 1.08 14.73
CA PRO A 50 -5.45 1.76 13.63
C PRO A 50 -3.92 1.69 13.79
N PRO A 51 -3.16 1.61 12.68
CA PRO A 51 -1.72 1.74 12.75
C PRO A 51 -1.46 3.12 13.33
N GLU A 52 -0.78 3.17 14.49
CA GLU A 52 -0.38 4.39 15.16
C GLU A 52 0.22 5.34 14.12
N LEU A 53 -0.58 6.31 13.67
CA LEU A 53 -0.15 7.38 12.79
C LEU A 53 0.67 8.31 13.69
N PHE A 54 1.90 7.91 13.98
CA PHE A 54 2.88 8.80 14.56
C PHE A 54 3.06 9.95 13.57
N GLU A 55 2.41 11.07 13.89
CA GLU A 55 2.53 12.34 13.21
C GLU A 55 4.03 12.66 13.08
N GLN A 56 4.49 12.84 11.85
CA GLN A 56 5.84 13.35 11.61
C GLN A 56 5.76 14.86 11.87
N PRO A 57 6.42 15.40 12.92
CA PRO A 57 6.56 16.84 13.02
C PRO A 57 7.44 17.29 11.86
N ASP A 58 6.85 18.05 10.94
CA ASP A 58 7.60 18.78 9.92
C ASP A 58 8.59 19.72 10.63
N ALA A 59 9.88 19.47 10.44
CA ALA A 59 11.00 20.24 10.99
C ALA A 59 11.40 21.40 10.08
#